data_AF-A0A6B3UGQ3-F1
#
_entry.id   AF-A0A6B3UGQ3-F1
#
_cell.length_a   1.000
_cell.length_b   1.000
_cell.length_c   1.000
_cell.angle_alpha   90.00
_cell.angle_beta   90.00
_cell.angle_gamma   90.00
#
_symmetry.space_group_name_H-M   'P 1'
#
loop_
_entity.id
_entity.type
_entity.pdbx_description
1 polymer ?
#
loop_
_entity_poly.entity_id
_entity_poly.type
_entity_poly.pdbx_seq_one_letter_code
_entity_poly.pdbx_strand_id
1 'polypeptide(L)'
;MKPGSIMHALGCALVLASAGTAANAADGAAPAKATSVADCVWAATPDKVRSALLARRPVAAIGDAVSAEQAEALARACQLPLTGDSAVLVADTLLAHSMKTWSVDRLKTYGVSEAALLDAWRRLKPETRKAFSHAFSRGFSPPNAAYDDLGAAIHDTLRLNGEEPELLVFDFVAAQSVLERLQAS
;
A
#
# COMPACT_ATOMS: atom_id res chain seq x y z
N MET A 1 1.00 60.97 -13.42
CA MET A 1 1.81 59.76 -13.14
C MET A 1 0.89 58.66 -12.65
N LYS A 2 1.07 57.45 -13.17
CA LYS A 2 0.16 56.29 -13.04
C LYS A 2 -0.10 55.88 -11.58
N PRO A 3 -1.35 55.52 -11.21
CA PRO A 3 -1.64 54.80 -9.98
C PRO A 3 -1.29 53.31 -10.15
N GLY A 4 -0.56 52.76 -9.18
CA GLY A 4 -0.21 51.34 -9.11
C GLY A 4 -1.42 50.50 -8.71
N SER A 5 -1.70 49.51 -9.55
CA SER A 5 -2.78 48.55 -9.46
C SER A 5 -2.53 47.42 -8.45
N ILE A 6 -3.61 47.09 -7.72
CA ILE A 6 -4.13 45.74 -7.44
C ILE A 6 -3.31 44.81 -6.53
N MET A 7 -3.85 44.53 -5.34
CA MET A 7 -4.21 43.14 -5.00
C MET A 7 -5.38 43.10 -4.01
N HIS A 8 -6.53 42.66 -4.54
CA HIS A 8 -7.64 42.11 -3.79
C HIS A 8 -7.22 40.75 -3.20
N ALA A 9 -7.42 40.56 -1.91
CA ALA A 9 -7.95 39.31 -1.36
C ALA A 9 -8.50 39.59 0.05
N LEU A 10 -9.74 40.07 0.09
CA LEU A 10 -10.67 39.70 1.16
C LEU A 10 -10.82 38.18 1.16
N GLY A 11 -11.00 37.58 2.33
CA GLY A 11 -11.92 36.45 2.43
C GLY A 11 -11.50 35.32 3.36
N CYS A 12 -12.05 35.39 4.57
CA CYS A 12 -12.37 34.27 5.46
C CYS A 12 -11.22 33.50 6.12
N ALA A 13 -10.86 34.01 7.31
CA ALA A 13 -10.44 33.20 8.43
C ALA A 13 -11.51 32.13 8.73
N LEU A 14 -11.17 30.86 8.52
CA LEU A 14 -11.85 29.74 9.15
C LEU A 14 -10.95 29.22 10.27
N VAL A 15 -11.24 29.69 11.48
CA VAL A 15 -10.70 29.14 12.72
C VAL A 15 -11.34 27.76 12.91
N LEU A 16 -10.66 26.69 12.49
CA LEU A 16 -10.95 25.37 13.05
C LEU A 16 -10.28 25.30 14.42
N ALA A 17 -11.09 25.49 15.45
CA ALA A 17 -10.77 25.07 16.80
C ALA A 17 -10.54 23.56 16.79
N SER A 18 -9.28 23.13 16.68
CA SER A 18 -8.88 21.78 17.09
C SER A 18 -8.87 21.77 18.61
N ALA A 19 -10.04 21.49 19.19
CA ALA A 19 -10.17 21.08 20.57
C ALA A 19 -9.15 19.97 20.83
N GLY A 20 -8.19 20.27 21.71
CA GLY A 20 -7.31 19.28 22.26
C GLY A 20 -8.14 18.23 22.98
N THR A 21 -8.19 17.04 22.39
CA THR A 21 -8.30 15.80 23.15
C THR A 21 -7.17 14.93 22.66
N ALA A 22 -6.12 14.86 23.49
CA ALA A 22 -5.30 13.67 23.60
C ALA A 22 -6.23 12.50 23.88
N ALA A 23 -6.75 11.87 22.82
CA ALA A 23 -7.57 10.68 22.90
C ALA A 23 -6.65 9.50 22.63
N ASN A 24 -6.01 9.09 23.72
CA ASN A 24 -5.55 7.75 24.07
C ASN A 24 -5.09 6.84 22.93
N ALA A 25 -3.86 6.37 23.08
CA ALA A 25 -3.50 4.98 22.81
C ALA A 25 -4.52 4.06 23.53
N ALA A 26 -5.68 3.87 22.93
CA ALA A 26 -6.75 3.04 23.47
C ALA A 26 -6.60 1.66 22.87
N ASP A 27 -6.12 0.74 23.71
CA ASP A 27 -6.52 -0.67 23.74
C ASP A 27 -6.44 -1.44 22.42
N GLY A 28 -5.35 -1.23 21.67
CA GLY A 28 -4.92 -2.22 20.70
C GLY A 28 -4.45 -3.45 21.46
N ALA A 29 -5.28 -4.48 21.58
CA ALA A 29 -4.83 -5.80 21.99
C ALA A 29 -3.51 -6.08 21.26
N ALA A 30 -2.46 -6.45 22.02
CA ALA A 30 -1.17 -6.80 21.42
C ALA A 30 -1.45 -7.75 20.25
N PRO A 31 -0.93 -7.47 19.04
CA PRO A 31 -1.25 -8.28 17.88
C PRO A 31 -0.98 -9.74 18.23
N ALA A 32 -1.98 -10.61 18.00
CA ALA A 32 -1.79 -12.04 18.11
C ALA A 32 -0.48 -12.41 17.39
N LYS A 33 0.37 -13.23 18.02
CA LYS A 33 1.76 -13.52 17.64
C LYS A 33 1.95 -13.44 16.12
N ALA A 34 2.35 -12.27 15.63
CA ALA A 34 2.41 -12.01 14.20
C ALA A 34 3.53 -12.85 13.61
N THR A 35 3.26 -13.51 12.49
CA THR A 35 4.23 -14.37 11.80
C THR A 35 5.27 -13.58 11.01
N SER A 36 5.05 -12.27 10.82
CA SER A 36 5.96 -11.36 10.14
C SER A 36 5.77 -9.90 10.57
N VAL A 37 6.73 -9.04 10.22
CA VAL A 37 6.64 -7.58 10.38
C VAL A 37 5.42 -7.01 9.65
N ALA A 38 5.17 -7.47 8.42
CA ALA A 38 4.05 -7.02 7.61
C ALA A 38 2.70 -7.34 8.29
N ASP A 39 2.55 -8.58 8.79
CA ASP A 39 1.33 -9.01 9.50
C ASP A 39 1.14 -8.20 10.79
N CYS A 40 2.23 -7.93 11.52
CA CYS A 40 2.17 -7.13 12.74
C CYS A 40 1.70 -5.70 12.44
N VAL A 41 2.31 -5.02 11.48
CA VAL A 41 1.99 -3.63 11.15
C VAL A 41 0.56 -3.53 10.67
N TRP A 42 0.11 -4.44 9.80
CA TRP A 42 -1.27 -4.47 9.34
C TRP A 42 -2.28 -4.73 10.48
N ALA A 43 -1.97 -5.66 11.38
CA ALA A 43 -2.84 -5.96 12.54
C ALA A 43 -2.86 -4.84 13.58
N ALA A 44 -1.73 -4.17 13.80
CA ALA A 44 -1.60 -3.04 14.73
C ALA A 44 -2.20 -1.74 14.18
N THR A 45 -2.50 -1.68 12.88
CA THR A 45 -3.12 -0.51 12.26
C THR A 45 -4.58 -0.41 12.67
N PRO A 46 -5.02 0.73 13.25
CA PRO A 46 -6.41 0.89 13.69
C PRO A 46 -7.40 0.69 12.53
N ASP A 47 -8.54 0.04 12.80
CA ASP A 47 -9.56 -0.27 11.80
C ASP A 47 -10.00 0.94 10.99
N LYS A 48 -10.20 2.08 11.65
CA LYS A 48 -10.56 3.33 10.98
C LYS A 48 -9.51 3.77 9.96
N VAL A 49 -8.23 3.56 10.26
CA VAL A 49 -7.12 3.85 9.34
C VAL A 49 -7.13 2.83 8.21
N ARG A 50 -7.25 1.52 8.50
CA ARG A 50 -7.34 0.47 7.46
C ARG A 50 -8.49 0.72 6.48
N SER A 51 -9.68 1.02 6.99
CA SER A 51 -10.85 1.36 6.18
C SER A 51 -10.62 2.61 5.34
N ALA A 52 -9.99 3.65 5.90
CA ALA A 52 -9.67 4.86 5.15
C ALA A 52 -8.64 4.59 4.04
N LEU A 53 -7.65 3.73 4.27
CA LEU A 53 -6.67 3.31 3.27
C LEU A 53 -7.33 2.54 2.13
N LEU A 54 -8.19 1.57 2.45
CA LEU A 54 -8.93 0.78 1.46
C LEU A 54 -9.95 1.61 0.65
N ALA A 55 -10.42 2.73 1.22
CA ALA A 55 -11.32 3.66 0.53
C ALA A 55 -10.61 4.67 -0.39
N ARG A 56 -9.29 4.83 -0.29
CA ARG A 56 -8.53 5.82 -1.06
C ARG A 56 -8.20 5.32 -2.47
N ARG A 57 -8.39 6.19 -3.47
CA ARG A 57 -7.87 6.04 -4.84
C ARG A 57 -7.30 7.35 -5.37
N PRO A 58 -6.21 7.31 -6.18
CA PRO A 58 -5.36 6.16 -6.47
C PRO A 58 -4.45 5.79 -5.29
N VAL A 59 -4.09 4.51 -5.19
CA VAL A 59 -3.34 3.90 -4.08
C VAL A 59 -1.94 4.49 -3.90
N ALA A 60 -1.35 5.07 -4.96
CA ALA A 60 -0.09 5.82 -4.88
C ALA A 60 -0.10 6.98 -3.86
N ALA A 61 -1.28 7.44 -3.42
CA ALA A 61 -1.43 8.47 -2.39
C ALA A 61 -1.53 7.92 -0.95
N ILE A 62 -1.32 6.61 -0.73
CA ILE A 62 -1.35 5.99 0.61
C ILE A 62 -0.09 6.30 1.41
N GLY A 63 1.06 6.48 0.75
CA GLY A 63 2.30 6.91 1.43
C GLY A 63 2.13 8.23 2.19
N ASP A 64 1.27 9.12 1.67
CA ASP A 64 0.94 10.41 2.31
C ASP A 64 -0.22 10.30 3.33
N ALA A 65 -0.88 9.15 3.40
CA ALA A 65 -2.03 8.94 4.28
C ALA A 65 -1.63 8.61 5.73
N VAL A 66 -0.37 8.26 5.95
CA VAL A 66 0.17 7.83 7.25
C VAL A 66 1.18 8.88 7.69
N SER A 67 0.91 9.57 8.80
CA SER A 67 1.86 10.54 9.33
C SER A 67 3.12 9.83 9.86
N ALA A 68 4.24 10.56 9.92
CA ALA A 68 5.47 10.03 10.53
C ALA A 68 5.24 9.54 11.97
N GLU A 69 4.45 10.27 12.75
CA GLU A 69 4.08 9.91 14.12
C GLU A 69 3.30 8.58 14.19
N GLN A 70 2.37 8.36 13.27
CA GLN A 70 1.63 7.09 13.15
C GLN A 70 2.56 5.95 12.74
N ALA A 71 3.47 6.20 11.80
CA ALA A 71 4.44 5.21 11.37
C ALA A 71 5.38 4.80 12.51
N GLU A 72 5.87 5.76 13.31
CA GLU A 72 6.68 5.47 14.50
C GLU A 72 5.90 4.70 15.57
N ALA A 73 4.63 5.03 15.79
CA ALA A 73 3.78 4.31 16.75
C ALA A 73 3.61 2.84 16.35
N LEU A 74 3.39 2.57 15.06
CA LEU A 74 3.30 1.21 14.51
C LEU A 74 4.65 0.48 14.58
N ALA A 75 5.75 1.17 14.27
CA ALA A 75 7.09 0.61 14.39
C ALA A 75 7.39 0.18 15.83
N ARG A 76 7.03 1.01 16.83
CA ARG A 76 7.15 0.67 18.26
C ARG A 76 6.28 -0.54 18.63
N ALA A 77 5.03 -0.57 18.20
CA ALA A 77 4.12 -1.70 18.48
C ALA A 77 4.64 -3.03 17.93
N CYS A 78 5.35 -2.98 16.79
CA CYS A 78 5.93 -4.14 16.12
C CYS A 78 7.43 -4.36 16.38
N GLN A 79 7.99 -3.67 17.38
CA GLN A 79 9.40 -3.80 17.78
C GLN A 79 10.41 -3.59 16.64
N LEU A 80 10.06 -2.73 15.68
CA LEU A 80 10.95 -2.38 14.57
C LEU A 80 12.00 -1.35 15.04
N PRO A 81 13.22 -1.38 14.50
CA PRO A 81 14.23 -0.35 14.77
C PRO A 81 13.67 1.01 14.38
N LEU A 82 13.73 2.02 15.27
CA LEU A 82 13.24 3.38 14.97
C LEU A 82 14.28 4.16 14.15
N THR A 83 14.52 3.72 12.92
CA THR A 83 15.32 4.43 11.92
C THR A 83 14.42 5.01 10.85
N GLY A 84 14.96 5.85 9.97
CA GLY A 84 14.24 6.34 8.78
C GLY A 84 13.67 5.20 7.91
N ASP A 85 14.27 4.01 7.98
CA ASP A 85 13.82 2.82 7.25
C ASP A 85 12.51 2.25 7.82
N SER A 86 12.21 2.44 9.10
CA SER A 86 10.96 1.94 9.70
C SER A 86 9.71 2.65 9.19
N ALA A 87 9.79 3.96 8.97
CA ALA A 87 8.70 4.71 8.37
C ALA A 87 8.43 4.23 6.93
N VAL A 88 9.50 3.95 6.18
CA VAL A 88 9.40 3.37 4.82
C VAL A 88 8.80 1.97 4.87
N LEU A 89 9.24 1.11 5.79
CA LEU A 89 8.71 -0.24 5.96
C LEU A 89 7.22 -0.24 6.30
N VAL A 90 6.79 0.65 7.21
CA VAL A 90 5.38 0.79 7.57
C VAL A 90 4.57 1.29 6.37
N ALA A 91 5.06 2.31 5.66
CA ALA A 91 4.39 2.82 4.47
C ALA A 91 4.27 1.75 3.36
N ASP A 92 5.36 1.04 3.06
CA ASP A 92 5.39 -0.08 2.10
C ASP A 92 4.38 -1.17 2.49
N THR A 93 4.34 -1.54 3.78
CA THR A 93 3.42 -2.56 4.28
C THR A 93 1.96 -2.15 4.06
N LEU A 94 1.61 -0.92 4.46
CA LEU A 94 0.25 -0.41 4.37
C LEU A 94 -0.20 -0.24 2.92
N LEU A 95 0.71 0.24 2.07
CA LEU A 95 0.51 0.36 0.63
C LEU A 95 0.30 -1.02 -0.02
N ALA A 96 1.15 -2.00 0.29
CA ALA A 96 1.06 -3.35 -0.24
C ALA A 96 -0.24 -4.06 0.17
N HIS A 97 -0.60 -4.04 1.46
CA HIS A 97 -1.85 -4.64 1.91
C HIS A 97 -3.08 -3.99 1.26
N SER A 98 -3.09 -2.66 1.16
CA SER A 98 -4.20 -1.93 0.56
C SER A 98 -4.32 -2.24 -0.93
N MET A 99 -3.20 -2.23 -1.67
CA MET A 99 -3.16 -2.52 -3.09
C MET A 99 -3.57 -3.97 -3.38
N LYS A 100 -3.06 -4.94 -2.62
CA LYS A 100 -3.45 -6.35 -2.74
C LYS A 100 -4.95 -6.53 -2.52
N THR A 101 -5.48 -5.98 -1.42
CA THR A 101 -6.90 -6.10 -1.08
C THR A 101 -7.79 -5.52 -2.17
N TRP A 102 -7.45 -4.31 -2.63
CA TRP A 102 -8.21 -3.63 -3.68
C TRP A 102 -8.18 -4.40 -5.01
N SER A 103 -6.99 -4.85 -5.42
CA SER A 103 -6.81 -5.61 -6.66
C SER A 103 -7.61 -6.91 -6.64
N VAL A 104 -7.55 -7.64 -5.52
CA VAL A 104 -8.35 -8.86 -5.31
C VAL A 104 -9.85 -8.57 -5.39
N ASP A 105 -10.34 -7.55 -4.69
CA ASP A 105 -11.76 -7.21 -4.69
C ASP A 105 -12.26 -6.78 -6.07
N ARG A 106 -11.44 -6.05 -6.83
CA ARG A 106 -11.80 -5.64 -8.19
C ARG A 106 -11.73 -6.81 -9.17
N LEU A 107 -10.71 -7.67 -9.08
CA LEU A 107 -10.57 -8.84 -9.95
C LEU A 107 -11.70 -9.86 -9.79
N LYS A 108 -12.36 -9.90 -8.62
CA LYS A 108 -13.61 -10.68 -8.44
C LYS A 108 -14.70 -10.31 -9.43
N THR A 109 -14.79 -9.04 -9.87
CA THR A 109 -15.79 -8.62 -10.87
C THR A 109 -15.51 -9.20 -12.27
N TYR A 110 -14.30 -9.72 -12.48
CA TYR A 110 -13.88 -10.43 -13.70
C TYR A 110 -13.89 -11.95 -13.52
N GLY A 111 -14.43 -12.47 -12.41
CA GLY A 111 -14.47 -13.90 -12.13
C GLY A 111 -13.15 -14.49 -11.64
N VAL A 112 -12.16 -13.65 -11.31
CA VAL A 112 -10.87 -14.10 -10.79
C VAL A 112 -10.89 -14.15 -9.27
N SER A 113 -10.59 -15.33 -8.71
CA SER A 113 -10.49 -15.53 -7.26
C SER A 113 -9.09 -15.23 -6.73
N GLU A 114 -8.97 -14.91 -5.45
CA GLU A 114 -7.66 -14.76 -4.80
C GLU A 114 -6.83 -16.05 -4.87
N ALA A 115 -7.48 -17.22 -4.77
CA ALA A 115 -6.79 -18.50 -4.91
C ALA A 115 -6.14 -18.67 -6.30
N ALA A 116 -6.82 -18.23 -7.36
CA ALA A 116 -6.28 -18.25 -8.71
C ALA A 116 -5.11 -17.26 -8.87
N LEU A 117 -5.21 -16.07 -8.27
CA LEU A 117 -4.11 -15.10 -8.26
C LEU A 117 -2.88 -15.62 -7.53
N LEU A 118 -3.07 -16.25 -6.36
CA LEU A 118 -1.99 -16.89 -5.62
C LEU A 118 -1.40 -18.09 -6.39
N ASP A 119 -2.19 -18.80 -7.20
CA ASP A 119 -1.66 -19.86 -8.08
C ASP A 119 -0.80 -19.29 -9.20
N ALA A 120 -1.29 -18.26 -9.91
CA ALA A 120 -0.53 -17.57 -10.94
C ALA A 120 0.78 -17.00 -10.36
N TRP A 121 0.72 -16.39 -9.19
CA TRP A 121 1.88 -15.89 -8.45
C TRP A 121 2.92 -16.98 -8.14
N ARG A 122 2.50 -18.16 -7.66
CA ARG A 122 3.41 -19.27 -7.35
C ARG A 122 4.09 -19.85 -8.60
N ARG A 123 3.52 -19.65 -9.79
CA ARG A 123 4.11 -20.06 -11.07
C ARG A 123 5.16 -19.08 -11.57
N LEU A 124 5.17 -17.84 -11.08
CA LEU A 124 6.22 -16.89 -11.43
C LEU A 124 7.57 -17.36 -10.91
N LYS A 125 8.60 -17.13 -11.71
CA LYS A 125 9.97 -17.45 -11.32
C LYS A 125 10.39 -16.60 -10.11
N PRO A 126 11.23 -17.12 -9.19
CA PRO A 126 11.71 -16.36 -8.04
C PRO A 126 12.34 -15.00 -8.40
N GLU A 127 13.08 -14.93 -9.48
CA GLU A 127 13.69 -13.70 -10.00
C GLU A 127 12.65 -12.66 -10.44
N THR A 128 11.54 -13.11 -11.05
CA THR A 128 10.43 -12.26 -11.45
C THR A 128 9.72 -11.70 -10.21
N ARG A 129 9.41 -12.56 -9.24
CA ARG A 129 8.85 -12.13 -7.94
C ARG A 129 9.76 -11.11 -7.24
N LYS A 130 11.08 -11.35 -7.24
CA LYS A 130 12.05 -10.41 -6.66
C LYS A 130 12.10 -9.10 -7.43
N ALA A 131 12.00 -9.11 -8.75
CA ALA A 131 12.00 -7.88 -9.55
C ALA A 131 10.90 -6.92 -9.07
N PHE A 132 9.69 -7.41 -8.83
CA PHE A 132 8.57 -6.59 -8.36
C PHE A 132 8.65 -6.16 -6.88
N SER A 133 9.61 -6.65 -6.08
CA SER A 133 9.69 -6.36 -4.63
C SER A 133 10.02 -4.91 -4.27
N HIS A 134 10.37 -4.10 -5.27
CA HIS A 134 10.63 -2.67 -5.18
C HIS A 134 9.59 -1.83 -5.94
N ALA A 135 8.42 -2.40 -6.28
CA ALA A 135 7.38 -1.74 -7.08
C ALA A 135 6.95 -0.37 -6.55
N PHE A 136 7.06 -0.13 -5.24
CA PHE A 136 6.67 1.12 -4.61
C PHE A 136 7.83 2.10 -4.37
N SER A 137 9.06 1.69 -4.71
CA SER A 137 10.21 2.58 -4.68
C SER A 137 10.10 3.63 -5.78
N ARG A 138 10.40 4.89 -5.47
CA ARG A 138 10.37 5.98 -6.46
C ARG A 138 11.28 5.67 -7.66
N GLY A 139 10.74 5.86 -8.86
CA GLY A 139 11.47 5.67 -10.13
C GLY A 139 11.74 4.21 -10.49
N PHE A 140 11.14 3.26 -9.77
CA PHE A 140 11.30 1.85 -10.07
C PHE A 140 10.44 1.43 -11.27
N SER A 141 11.05 0.69 -12.20
CA SER A 141 10.37 -0.03 -13.27
C SER A 141 10.99 -1.43 -13.34
N PRO A 142 10.18 -2.50 -13.27
CA PRO A 142 10.67 -3.85 -13.52
C PRO A 142 11.31 -3.96 -14.91
N PRO A 143 12.28 -4.88 -15.10
CA PRO A 143 12.80 -5.19 -16.43
C PRO A 143 11.72 -5.84 -17.30
N ASN A 144 11.76 -5.61 -18.61
CA ASN A 144 10.76 -6.14 -19.57
C ASN A 144 10.54 -7.66 -19.43
N ALA A 145 11.60 -8.44 -19.18
CA ALA A 145 11.48 -9.89 -18.98
C ALA A 145 10.56 -10.28 -17.81
N ALA A 146 10.45 -9.44 -16.77
CA ALA A 146 9.53 -9.67 -15.66
C ALA A 146 8.06 -9.43 -16.08
N TYR A 147 7.83 -8.49 -17.01
CA TYR A 147 6.52 -8.26 -17.61
C TYR A 147 6.13 -9.39 -18.57
N ASP A 148 7.06 -9.91 -19.35
CA ASP A 148 6.82 -11.04 -20.26
C ASP A 148 6.44 -12.30 -19.48
N ASP A 149 7.19 -12.62 -18.41
CA ASP A 149 6.90 -13.73 -17.52
C ASP A 149 5.54 -13.57 -16.82
N LEU A 150 5.19 -12.34 -16.41
CA LEU A 150 3.90 -12.02 -15.84
C LEU A 150 2.76 -12.24 -16.84
N GLY A 151 2.92 -11.73 -18.08
CA GLY A 151 1.94 -11.91 -19.15
C GLY A 151 1.68 -13.38 -19.44
N ALA A 152 2.73 -14.20 -19.53
CA ALA A 152 2.59 -15.64 -19.69
C ALA A 152 1.78 -16.29 -18.55
N ALA A 153 2.10 -15.98 -17.29
CA ALA A 153 1.38 -16.52 -16.14
C ALA A 153 -0.10 -16.08 -16.09
N ILE A 154 -0.40 -14.83 -16.48
CA ILE A 154 -1.75 -14.27 -16.53
C ILE A 154 -2.59 -14.98 -17.60
N HIS A 155 -2.08 -15.07 -18.83
CA HIS A 155 -2.85 -15.66 -19.93
C HIS A 155 -3.10 -17.15 -19.71
N ASP A 156 -2.11 -17.89 -19.20
CA ASP A 156 -2.23 -19.33 -18.98
C ASP A 156 -3.18 -19.68 -17.82
N THR A 157 -3.21 -18.84 -16.77
CA THR A 157 -3.90 -19.17 -15.51
C THR A 157 -5.23 -18.44 -15.35
N LEU A 158 -5.28 -17.15 -15.69
CA LEU A 158 -6.40 -16.27 -15.35
C LEU A 158 -7.36 -16.05 -16.52
N ARG A 159 -6.94 -16.33 -17.76
CA ARG A 159 -7.74 -16.16 -18.99
C ARG A 159 -8.41 -14.78 -19.08
N LEU A 160 -7.71 -13.76 -18.60
CA LEU A 160 -8.17 -12.38 -18.62
C LEU A 160 -7.94 -11.78 -20.01
N ASN A 161 -8.86 -10.89 -20.42
CA ASN A 161 -8.73 -10.07 -21.62
C ASN A 161 -9.03 -8.62 -21.26
N GLY A 162 -8.16 -7.70 -21.68
CA GLY A 162 -8.35 -6.26 -21.54
C GLY A 162 -7.38 -5.60 -20.57
N GLU A 163 -7.16 -4.30 -20.78
CA GLU A 163 -6.14 -3.52 -20.09
C GLU A 163 -6.40 -3.37 -18.58
N GLU A 164 -7.65 -3.12 -18.17
CA GLU A 164 -8.00 -2.95 -16.74
C GLU A 164 -7.66 -4.20 -15.89
N PRO A 165 -8.13 -5.43 -16.22
CA PRO A 165 -7.78 -6.60 -15.42
C PRO A 165 -6.29 -6.95 -15.45
N GLU A 166 -5.55 -6.65 -16.51
CA GLU A 166 -4.10 -6.83 -16.55
C GLU A 166 -3.37 -5.89 -15.58
N LEU A 167 -3.76 -4.61 -15.55
CA LEU A 167 -3.23 -3.63 -14.58
C LEU A 167 -3.53 -4.05 -13.14
N LEU A 168 -4.73 -4.58 -12.87
CA LEU A 168 -5.08 -5.08 -11.53
C LEU A 168 -4.22 -6.28 -11.11
N VAL A 169 -3.88 -7.18 -12.04
CA VAL A 169 -2.98 -8.29 -11.71
C VAL A 169 -1.56 -7.78 -11.48
N PHE A 170 -1.09 -6.79 -12.25
CA PHE A 170 0.18 -6.14 -11.98
C PHE A 170 0.21 -5.54 -10.56
N ASP A 171 -0.83 -4.81 -10.17
CA ASP A 171 -0.94 -4.22 -8.82
C ASP A 171 -0.93 -5.29 -7.72
N PHE A 172 -1.63 -6.41 -7.94
CA PHE A 172 -1.57 -7.56 -7.04
C PHE A 172 -0.16 -8.15 -6.92
N VAL A 173 0.54 -8.36 -8.05
CA VAL A 173 1.88 -8.95 -8.10
C VAL A 173 2.91 -8.03 -7.44
N ALA A 174 2.86 -6.73 -7.74
CA ALA A 174 3.67 -5.71 -7.07
C ALA A 174 3.48 -5.76 -5.55
N ALA A 175 2.24 -5.73 -5.08
CA ALA A 175 1.91 -5.78 -3.66
C ALA A 175 2.38 -7.09 -2.99
N GLN A 176 2.10 -8.24 -3.62
CA GLN A 176 2.48 -9.55 -3.09
C GLN A 176 4.01 -9.70 -3.01
N SER A 177 4.75 -9.16 -3.98
CA SER A 177 6.22 -9.17 -3.99
C SER A 177 6.81 -8.37 -2.83
N VAL A 178 6.22 -7.20 -2.55
CA VAL A 178 6.62 -6.37 -1.41
C VAL A 178 6.34 -7.08 -0.10
N LEU A 179 5.16 -7.70 0.06
CA LEU A 179 4.80 -8.46 1.26
C LEU A 179 5.75 -9.64 1.49
N GLU A 180 6.10 -10.41 0.45
CA GLU A 180 7.08 -11.52 0.60
C GLU A 180 8.47 -11.02 1.03
N ARG A 181 8.93 -9.89 0.47
CA ARG A 181 10.20 -9.27 0.90
C ARG A 181 10.17 -8.89 2.38
N LEU A 182 9.06 -8.30 2.83
CA LEU A 182 8.86 -7.87 4.22
C LEU A 182 8.70 -9.03 5.20
N GLN A 183 8.30 -10.22 4.73
CA GLN A 183 8.25 -11.45 5.51
C GLN A 183 9.61 -12.12 5.69
N ALA A 184 10.54 -11.89 4.76
CA ALA A 184 11.89 -12.44 4.79
C ALA A 184 12.91 -11.56 5.56
N SER A 185 12.48 -10.39 6.04
CA SER A 185 13.30 -9.41 6.77
C SER A 185 13.14 -9.58 8.28
#